data_AF-A0A125T2I5-F1
#
_entry.id   AF-A0A125T2I5-F1
#
_cell.length_a   1.000
_cell.length_b   1.000
_cell.length_c   1.000
_cell.angle_alpha   90.00
_cell.angle_beta   90.00
_cell.angle_gamma   90.00
#
_symmetry.space_group_name_H-M   'P 1'
#
loop_
_entity.id
_entity.type
_entity.pdbx_description
1 polymer ?
#
loop_
_entity_poly.entity_id
_entity_poly.type
_entity_poly.pdbx_seq_one_letter_code
_entity_poly.pdbx_strand_id
1 'polypeptide(L)'
;MLILCFFVSANVFAQGIDSVQKDTSKRTSIVDARPIDKSVKPLVVVDGQIYTRSLERINPEDILEVSILKGTEAGKIYGSKGINGVVIITTKRYATIQYEKNLVRFQKSISIMLIHLNQTISKLLM
;
A
#
# COMPACT_ATOMS: atom_id res chain seq x y z
N MET A 1 12.37 -56.57 -10.58
CA MET A 1 12.99 -55.58 -9.68
C MET A 1 14.43 -55.30 -10.11
N LEU A 2 14.64 -54.95 -11.40
CA LEU A 2 15.97 -54.84 -12.02
C LEU A 2 16.12 -53.57 -12.91
N ILE A 3 15.23 -52.58 -12.75
CA ILE A 3 15.22 -51.34 -13.55
C ILE A 3 15.40 -50.08 -12.68
N LEU A 4 15.55 -50.21 -11.36
CA LEU A 4 15.58 -49.05 -10.45
C LEU A 4 16.98 -48.59 -9.98
N CYS A 5 18.09 -49.22 -10.40
CA CYS A 5 19.43 -48.89 -9.88
C CYS A 5 20.47 -48.43 -10.91
N PHE A 6 20.13 -48.32 -12.20
CA PHE A 6 21.13 -48.03 -13.25
C PHE A 6 21.24 -46.57 -13.70
N PHE A 7 20.35 -45.67 -13.25
CA PHE A 7 20.46 -44.26 -13.60
C PHE A 7 21.16 -43.46 -12.50
N VAL A 8 22.49 -43.46 -12.64
CA VAL A 8 23.34 -42.27 -12.47
C VAL A 8 23.76 -41.98 -11.03
N SER A 9 24.49 -42.96 -10.52
CA SER A 9 25.68 -42.80 -9.66
C SER A 9 26.90 -42.33 -10.48
N ALA A 10 26.72 -41.45 -11.46
CA ALA A 10 27.79 -40.89 -12.27
C ALA A 10 27.72 -39.37 -12.19
N ASN A 11 28.28 -38.82 -11.12
CA ASN A 11 28.92 -37.50 -11.06
C ASN A 11 29.62 -37.35 -9.69
N VAL A 12 30.52 -38.30 -9.39
CA VAL A 12 31.67 -38.09 -8.51
C VAL A 12 32.86 -37.90 -9.44
N PHE A 13 33.28 -36.67 -9.72
CA PHE A 13 34.66 -36.38 -10.16
C PHE A 13 34.99 -34.88 -10.14
N ALA A 14 35.84 -34.52 -9.17
CA ALA A 14 36.94 -33.57 -9.23
C ALA A 14 36.78 -32.19 -9.93
N GLN A 15 36.79 -31.14 -9.11
CA GLN A 15 37.70 -29.99 -9.24
C GLN A 15 38.17 -29.69 -7.80
N GLY A 16 39.45 -29.80 -7.46
CA GLY A 16 40.52 -28.95 -7.99
C GLY A 16 40.77 -27.85 -6.96
N ILE A 17 41.82 -28.03 -6.15
CA ILE A 17 42.34 -27.05 -5.19
C ILE A 17 43.38 -26.18 -5.90
N ASP A 18 43.05 -24.90 -6.09
CA ASP A 18 44.02 -23.88 -6.44
C ASP A 18 43.71 -22.59 -5.68
N SER A 19 44.38 -22.52 -4.52
CA SER A 19 44.83 -21.36 -3.75
C SER A 19 44.55 -19.96 -4.31
N VAL A 20 43.74 -19.18 -3.59
CA VAL A 20 43.92 -17.72 -3.42
C VAL A 20 43.77 -17.34 -1.95
N GLN A 21 44.94 -17.15 -1.33
CA GLN A 21 45.31 -16.19 -0.28
C GLN A 21 44.20 -15.20 0.15
N LYS A 22 43.83 -15.20 1.43
CA LYS A 22 44.38 -14.27 2.45
C LYS A 22 43.46 -14.20 3.68
N ASP A 23 43.93 -14.78 4.78
CA ASP A 23 43.50 -14.41 6.12
C ASP A 23 43.82 -12.94 6.34
N THR A 24 42.82 -12.07 6.46
CA THR A 24 42.96 -10.85 7.25
C THR A 24 41.61 -10.47 7.82
N SER A 25 41.46 -10.77 9.10
CA SER A 25 40.46 -10.16 9.97
C SER A 25 40.35 -8.65 9.75
N LYS A 26 39.11 -8.15 9.86
CA LYS A 26 38.77 -6.81 10.37
C LYS A 26 38.97 -5.60 9.45
N ARG A 27 37.80 -5.00 9.15
CA ARG A 27 37.51 -3.61 8.76
C ARG A 27 37.77 -3.22 7.31
N THR A 28 36.79 -3.49 6.46
CA THR A 28 36.44 -2.59 5.35
C THR A 28 34.93 -2.33 5.40
N SER A 29 34.58 -1.09 5.68
CA SER A 29 33.26 -0.51 5.51
C SER A 29 32.85 -0.61 4.04
N ILE A 30 32.17 -1.69 3.68
CA ILE A 30 31.50 -1.81 2.38
C ILE A 30 30.02 -1.85 2.72
N VAL A 31 29.48 -0.67 2.99
CA VAL A 31 28.09 -0.42 2.64
C VAL A 31 28.08 -0.58 1.13
N ASP A 32 27.62 -1.74 0.66
CA ASP A 32 27.22 -1.92 -0.72
C ASP A 32 26.15 -0.87 -0.98
N ALA A 33 26.59 0.31 -1.42
CA ALA A 33 25.78 1.33 -2.03
C ALA A 33 25.37 0.81 -3.41
N ARG A 34 24.67 -0.33 -3.44
CA ARG A 34 23.70 -0.57 -4.51
C ARG A 34 22.85 0.69 -4.54
N PRO A 35 22.75 1.41 -5.67
CA PRO A 35 21.69 2.38 -5.80
C PRO A 35 20.41 1.59 -5.58
N ILE A 36 19.79 1.72 -4.40
CA ILE A 36 18.41 1.33 -4.20
C ILE A 36 17.70 2.22 -5.21
N ASP A 37 17.27 1.64 -6.33
CA ASP A 37 16.61 2.35 -7.41
C ASP A 37 15.55 3.28 -6.81
N LYS A 38 15.88 4.58 -6.78
CA LYS A 38 15.07 5.65 -6.16
C LYS A 38 13.82 5.96 -6.99
N SER A 39 13.22 4.97 -7.64
CA SER A 39 12.13 5.20 -8.59
C SER A 39 10.85 4.41 -8.28
N VAL A 40 10.77 3.78 -7.10
CA VAL A 40 9.53 3.16 -6.64
C VAL A 40 9.12 3.85 -5.34
N LYS A 41 8.62 5.08 -5.46
CA LYS A 41 8.04 5.80 -4.32
C LYS A 41 6.59 5.36 -4.14
N PRO A 42 6.16 5.03 -2.90
CA PRO A 42 4.75 4.76 -2.64
C PRO A 42 3.93 6.03 -2.89
N LEU A 43 2.67 5.84 -3.28
CA LEU A 43 1.73 6.94 -3.41
C LEU A 43 1.36 7.44 -2.02
N VAL A 44 1.44 8.75 -1.78
CA VAL A 44 0.98 9.33 -0.52
C VAL A 44 -0.39 9.96 -0.73
N VAL A 45 -1.31 9.62 0.16
CA VAL A 45 -2.68 10.14 0.17
C VAL A 45 -2.91 10.80 1.51
N VAL A 46 -3.33 12.06 1.50
CA VAL A 46 -3.61 12.84 2.69
C VAL A 46 -5.07 13.24 2.63
N ASP A 47 -5.86 12.90 3.65
CA ASP A 47 -7.27 13.30 3.76
C ASP A 47 -8.10 12.92 2.51
N GLY A 48 -7.80 11.73 1.96
CA GLY A 48 -8.45 11.17 0.78
C GLY A 48 -8.00 11.76 -0.56
N GLN A 49 -7.03 12.68 -0.57
CA GLN A 49 -6.49 13.28 -1.80
C GLN A 49 -5.04 12.88 -2.03
N ILE A 50 -4.68 12.67 -3.30
CA ILE A 50 -3.29 12.33 -3.67
C ILE A 50 -2.39 13.52 -3.36
N TYR A 51 -1.37 13.29 -2.54
CA TYR A 51 -0.43 14.30 -2.09
C TYR A 51 0.91 14.13 -2.80
N THR A 52 1.16 14.98 -3.79
CA THR A 52 2.41 14.95 -4.60
C THR A 52 3.48 15.92 -4.08
N ARG A 53 3.18 16.72 -3.05
CA ARG A 53 4.08 17.74 -2.49
C ARG A 53 4.92 17.17 -1.33
N SER A 54 5.89 17.94 -0.85
CA SER A 54 6.67 17.60 0.35
C SER A 54 5.78 17.49 1.58
N LEU A 55 5.92 16.39 2.33
CA LEU A 55 5.16 16.10 3.56
C LEU A 55 5.48 17.05 4.72
N GLU A 56 6.53 17.87 4.59
CA GLU A 56 6.98 18.87 5.57
C GLU A 56 5.91 19.91 5.93
N ARG A 57 4.87 20.08 5.10
CA ARG A 57 3.78 21.03 5.37
C ARG A 57 2.69 20.49 6.29
N ILE A 58 2.74 19.22 6.66
CA ILE A 58 1.77 18.58 7.54
C ILE A 58 2.33 18.63 8.96
N ASN A 59 1.62 19.27 9.88
CA ASN A 59 1.97 19.24 11.28
C ASN A 59 1.75 17.81 11.83
N PRO A 60 2.75 17.15 12.43
CA PRO A 60 2.57 15.84 13.02
C PRO A 60 1.49 15.79 14.12
N GLU A 61 1.22 16.90 14.81
CA GLU A 61 0.19 16.95 15.87
C GLU A 61 -1.24 16.82 15.34
N ASP A 62 -1.47 17.21 14.09
CA ASP A 62 -2.78 17.12 13.43
C ASP A 62 -3.03 15.71 12.85
N ILE A 63 -2.03 14.82 12.82
CA ILE A 63 -2.18 13.45 12.33
C ILE A 63 -3.01 12.64 13.33
N LEU A 64 -4.04 11.98 12.82
CA LEU A 64 -4.86 11.03 13.58
C LEU A 64 -4.32 9.61 13.41
N GLU A 65 -4.14 9.19 12.15
CA GLU A 65 -3.74 7.83 11.81
C GLU A 65 -2.91 7.82 10.53
N VAL A 66 -1.94 6.90 10.48
CA VAL A 66 -1.22 6.53 9.27
C VAL A 66 -1.49 5.07 8.97
N SER A 67 -2.10 4.81 7.83
CA SER A 67 -2.38 3.46 7.33
C SER A 67 -1.54 3.18 6.09
N ILE A 68 -1.08 1.94 5.94
CA ILE A 68 -0.23 1.53 4.82
C ILE A 68 -0.91 0.39 4.09
N LEU A 69 -1.27 0.63 2.83
CA LEU A 69 -1.79 -0.37 1.93
C LEU A 69 -0.65 -0.96 1.10
N LYS A 70 -0.51 -2.29 1.15
CA LYS A 70 0.49 -3.04 0.38
C LYS A 70 -0.01 -3.26 -1.06
N GLY A 71 0.92 -3.34 -2.01
CA GLY A 71 0.72 -3.14 -3.45
C GLY A 71 -0.55 -3.70 -4.10
N THR A 72 -0.99 -4.91 -3.76
CA THR A 72 -2.22 -5.50 -4.32
C THR A 72 -3.50 -4.81 -3.84
N GLU A 73 -3.60 -4.51 -2.55
CA GLU A 73 -4.76 -3.83 -1.95
C GLU A 73 -4.77 -2.35 -2.34
N ALA A 74 -3.60 -1.73 -2.37
CA ALA A 74 -3.42 -0.37 -2.84
C ALA A 74 -3.81 -0.19 -4.31
N GLY A 75 -3.45 -1.14 -5.17
CA GLY A 75 -3.77 -1.12 -6.60
C GLY A 75 -5.27 -1.22 -6.91
N LYS A 76 -6.07 -1.89 -6.06
CA LYS A 76 -7.53 -1.97 -6.23
C LYS A 76 -8.23 -0.62 -6.03
N ILE A 77 -7.74 0.17 -5.08
CA ILE A 77 -8.37 1.45 -4.69
C ILE A 77 -7.81 2.61 -5.51
N TYR A 78 -6.48 2.64 -5.70
CA TYR A 78 -5.77 3.78 -6.30
C TYR A 78 -5.23 3.48 -7.71
N GLY A 79 -5.55 2.32 -8.28
CA GLY A 79 -5.17 1.94 -9.64
C GLY A 79 -3.67 1.71 -9.82
N SER A 80 -3.17 1.90 -11.04
CA SER A 80 -1.76 1.69 -11.39
C SER A 80 -0.78 2.51 -10.54
N LYS A 81 -1.20 3.67 -10.02
CA LYS A 81 -0.40 4.52 -9.13
C LYS A 81 -0.18 3.91 -7.74
N GLY A 82 -1.06 2.99 -7.32
CA GLY A 82 -0.99 2.31 -6.03
C GLY A 82 -0.24 0.98 -6.05
N ILE A 83 0.22 0.49 -7.22
CA ILE A 83 0.95 -0.79 -7.35
C ILE A 83 2.19 -0.83 -6.43
N ASN A 84 2.83 0.32 -6.25
CA ASN A 84 4.02 0.49 -5.42
C ASN A 84 3.71 0.64 -3.92
N GLY A 85 2.44 0.48 -3.53
CA GLY A 85 1.93 0.74 -2.18
C GLY A 85 1.41 2.16 -1.99
N VAL A 86 0.50 2.32 -1.04
CA VAL A 86 -0.11 3.62 -0.69
C VAL A 86 0.04 3.87 0.80
N VAL A 87 0.53 5.06 1.15
CA VAL A 87 0.54 5.57 2.52
C VAL A 87 -0.61 6.55 2.66
N ILE A 88 -1.57 6.21 3.51
CA ILE A 88 -2.74 7.02 3.80
C ILE A 88 -2.49 7.74 5.12
N ILE A 89 -2.55 9.05 5.10
CA ILE A 89 -2.47 9.92 6.28
C ILE A 89 -3.85 10.54 6.46
N THR A 90 -4.42 10.35 7.64
CA THR A 90 -5.70 10.95 8.01
C THR A 90 -5.46 11.95 9.11
N THR A 91 -5.93 13.20 8.94
CA THR A 91 -5.85 14.23 9.96
C THR A 91 -7.07 14.23 10.88
N LYS A 92 -6.89 14.70 12.12
CA LYS A 92 -7.97 14.83 13.11
C LYS A 92 -9.11 15.70 12.59
N ARG A 93 -8.76 16.82 11.95
CA ARG A 93 -9.72 17.77 11.37
C ARG A 93 -10.54 17.13 10.26
N TYR A 94 -9.88 16.37 9.39
CA TYR A 94 -10.57 15.67 8.32
C TYR A 94 -11.57 14.65 8.85
N ALA A 95 -11.20 13.87 9.86
CA ALA A 95 -12.12 12.91 10.48
C ALA A 95 -13.39 13.61 11.00
N THR A 96 -13.25 14.71 11.77
CA THR A 96 -14.40 15.50 12.27
C THR A 96 -15.31 15.99 11.13
N ILE A 97 -14.72 16.59 10.09
CA ILE A 97 -15.47 17.09 8.93
C ILE A 97 -16.20 15.95 8.21
N GLN A 98 -15.59 14.77 8.11
CA GLN A 98 -16.20 13.62 7.47
C GLN A 98 -17.41 13.10 8.23
N TYR A 99 -17.37 13.09 9.57
CA TYR A 99 -18.55 12.75 10.37
C TYR A 99 -19.70 13.72 10.13
N GLU A 100 -19.45 15.04 10.17
CA GLU A 100 -20.47 16.05 9.92
C GLU A 100 -21.08 15.91 8.52
N LYS A 101 -20.24 15.72 7.49
CA LYS A 101 -20.69 15.49 6.11
C LYS A 101 -21.56 14.26 5.99
N ASN A 102 -21.21 13.17 6.68
CA ASN A 102 -21.98 11.93 6.65
C ASN A 102 -23.35 12.12 7.30
N LEU A 103 -23.43 12.86 8.42
CA LEU A 103 -24.70 13.18 9.08
C LEU A 103 -25.62 14.00 8.19
N VAL A 104 -25.10 15.06 7.55
CA VAL A 104 -25.86 15.89 6.61
C VAL A 104 -26.35 15.09 5.41
N ARG A 105 -25.48 14.22 4.85
CA ARG A 105 -25.85 13.33 3.73
C ARG A 105 -26.95 12.35 4.12
N PHE A 106 -26.86 11.76 5.31
CA PHE A 106 -27.86 10.84 5.83
C PHE A 106 -29.21 11.55 6.04
N GLN A 107 -29.22 12.70 6.71
CA GLN A 107 -30.43 13.51 6.87
C GLN A 107 -31.05 13.87 5.51
N LYS A 108 -30.23 14.28 4.55
CA LYS A 108 -30.68 14.59 3.19
C LYS A 108 -31.30 13.37 2.49
N SER A 109 -30.70 12.19 2.64
CA SER A 109 -31.26 10.95 2.10
C SER A 109 -32.62 10.61 2.71
N ILE A 110 -32.79 10.78 4.03
CA ILE A 110 -34.11 10.61 4.69
C ILE A 110 -35.12 11.62 4.15
N SER A 111 -34.74 12.89 4.05
CA SER A 111 -35.65 13.94 3.58
C SER A 111 -36.13 13.66 2.16
N ILE A 112 -35.23 13.19 1.28
CA ILE A 112 -35.58 12.79 -0.09
C ILE A 112 -36.53 11.58 -0.10
N MET A 113 -36.29 10.58 0.75
CA MET A 113 -37.15 9.40 0.88
C MET A 113 -38.57 9.78 1.32
N LEU A 114 -38.70 10.67 2.33
CA LEU A 114 -40.00 11.15 2.81
C LEU A 114 -40.76 11.94 1.75
N ILE A 115 -40.07 12.80 1.00
CA ILE A 115 -40.68 13.53 -0.12
C ILE A 115 -41.20 12.54 -1.17
N HIS A 116 -40.40 11.52 -1.51
CA HIS A 116 -40.80 10.50 -2.48
C HIS A 116 -42.01 9.68 -2.01
N LEU A 117 -42.06 9.35 -0.71
CA LEU A 117 -43.19 8.65 -0.10
C LEU A 117 -44.47 9.50 -0.18
N ASN A 118 -44.39 10.78 0.19
CA ASN A 118 -45.53 11.69 0.12
C ASN A 118 -46.01 11.90 -1.33
N GLN A 119 -45.09 11.99 -2.29
CA GLN A 119 -45.46 12.07 -3.72
C GLN A 119 -46.11 10.79 -4.22
N THR A 120 -45.67 9.61 -3.75
CA THR A 120 -46.26 8.32 -4.13
C THR A 120 -47.68 8.16 -3.56
N ILE A 121 -47.87 8.53 -2.30
CA ILE A 121 -49.19 8.49 -1.65
C ILE A 121 -50.16 9.47 -2.35
N SER A 122 -49.71 10.68 -2.66
CA SER A 122 -50.53 11.66 -3.38
C SER A 122 -50.98 11.17 -4.76
N LYS A 123 -50.14 10.41 -5.47
CA LYS A 123 -50.49 9.82 -6.76
C LYS A 123 -51.42 8.62 -6.66
N LEU A 124 -51.44 7.93 -5.51
CA LEU A 124 -52.33 6.79 -5.27
C LEU A 124 -53.74 7.22 -4.86
N LEU A 125 -53.86 8.42 -4.26
CA LEU A 125 -55.13 9.01 -3.82
C LEU A 125 -55.85 9.84 -4.90
N MET A 126 -55.23 10.05 -6.07
CA MET A 126 -55.82 10.71 -7.24
C MET A 126 -56.15 9.68 -8.30
#